data_AF-A0A524PHH2-F1
#
_entry.id   AF-A0A524PHH2-F1
#
_cell.length_a   1.000
_cell.length_b   1.000
_cell.length_c   1.000
_cell.angle_alpha   90.00
_cell.angle_beta   90.00
_cell.angle_gamma   90.00
#
_symmetry.space_group_name_H-M   'P 1'
#
loop_
_entity.id
_entity.type
_entity.pdbx_description
1 polymer ?
#
loop_
_entity_poly.entity_id
_entity_poly.type
_entity_poly.pdbx_seq_one_letter_code
_entity_poly.pdbx_strand_id
1 'polypeptide(L)'
;MKIYKLIPGVLLLVICTSSYGQAITGHGNNPVLEIRPAGENGLRVTIMPESEGGKLPWSPAVNENVAVEPLISMPAPYRNLDYSSGRFNISIKAEPLTITVMNKEGKVIQAVTLSSDGSLGFNLDSQPVLGMGEGGPRMGADWKNEPIEFDRSGRMHNMIPRWQANAYGSRNPVPLLIGTSGWALLVATPWVEVDLTDSGKGRFIPWKFPGVASDSIDGRETRMIQGRPPVTATVEGIFDLFIFDTSNPLEFMKELSV
;
A
#
# COMPACT_ATOMS: atom_id res chain seq x y z
N MET A 1 -11.72 66.81 35.05
CA MET A 1 -11.45 65.37 35.23
C MET A 1 -12.33 64.60 34.24
N LYS A 2 -11.78 64.18 33.08
CA LYS A 2 -12.48 63.34 32.09
C LYS A 2 -11.59 62.13 31.81
N ILE A 3 -12.17 60.95 31.99
CA ILE A 3 -11.52 59.64 32.00
C ILE A 3 -11.41 59.14 30.55
N TYR A 4 -10.20 58.79 30.12
CA TYR A 4 -9.96 58.14 28.83
C TYR A 4 -10.35 56.66 28.93
N LYS A 5 -11.23 56.18 28.04
CA LYS A 5 -11.53 54.75 27.87
C LYS A 5 -10.39 54.10 27.08
N LEU A 6 -9.62 53.21 27.71
CA LEU A 6 -8.75 52.28 27.01
C LEU A 6 -9.60 51.31 26.18
N ILE A 7 -9.27 51.18 24.89
CA ILE A 7 -9.77 50.12 24.01
C ILE A 7 -8.78 48.95 24.17
N PRO A 8 -9.21 47.73 24.53
CA PRO A 8 -8.31 46.59 24.59
C PRO A 8 -8.00 46.13 23.17
N GLY A 9 -6.74 46.25 22.78
CA GLY A 9 -6.21 45.64 21.56
C GLY A 9 -6.20 44.12 21.70
N VAL A 10 -6.91 43.44 20.81
CA VAL A 10 -6.88 41.98 20.71
C VAL A 10 -5.52 41.57 20.16
N LEU A 11 -4.70 40.95 21.02
CA LEU A 11 -3.44 40.34 20.64
C LEU A 11 -3.75 38.95 20.03
N LEU A 12 -3.65 38.84 18.71
CA LEU A 12 -3.82 37.56 18.00
C LEU A 12 -2.51 36.76 18.13
N LEU A 13 -2.49 35.82 19.07
CA LEU A 13 -1.37 34.89 19.24
C LEU A 13 -1.47 33.80 18.16
N VAL A 14 -0.65 33.89 17.10
CA VAL A 14 -0.52 32.81 16.10
C VAL A 14 0.33 31.71 16.73
N ILE A 15 -0.34 30.69 17.28
CA ILE A 15 0.32 29.47 17.73
C ILE A 15 0.65 28.66 16.48
N CYS A 16 1.89 28.72 16.03
CA CYS A 16 2.41 27.81 15.02
C CYS A 16 2.58 26.44 15.70
N THR A 17 1.55 25.60 15.65
CA THR A 17 1.67 24.21 16.09
C THR A 17 2.51 23.48 15.05
N SER A 18 3.79 23.24 15.38
CA SER A 18 4.59 22.22 14.72
C SER A 18 3.87 20.89 14.90
N SER A 19 3.20 20.41 13.85
CA SER A 19 2.57 19.10 13.88
C SER A 19 3.68 18.07 13.70
N TYR A 20 3.96 17.33 14.78
CA TYR A 20 4.97 16.30 14.82
C TYR A 20 4.37 15.03 14.24
N GLY A 21 4.81 14.67 13.03
CA GLY A 21 4.30 13.54 12.26
C GLY A 21 4.08 12.30 13.12
N GLN A 22 2.91 11.68 12.94
CA GLN A 22 2.53 10.45 13.62
C GLN A 22 3.60 9.37 13.38
N ALA A 23 4.21 8.88 14.47
CA ALA A 23 5.19 7.81 14.41
C ALA A 23 4.52 6.54 13.90
N ILE A 24 5.05 5.98 12.80
CA ILE A 24 4.72 4.61 12.39
C ILE A 24 5.43 3.72 13.40
N THR A 25 4.68 3.26 14.40
CA THR A 25 5.25 2.47 15.49
C THR A 25 5.53 1.05 15.03
N GLY A 26 6.65 0.85 14.35
CA GLY A 26 7.39 -0.41 14.49
C GLY A 26 8.17 -0.31 15.80
N HIS A 27 7.62 -0.80 16.91
CA HIS A 27 8.32 -1.04 18.19
C HIS A 27 9.54 -0.15 18.54
N GLY A 28 9.41 1.19 18.49
CA GLY A 28 10.49 2.11 18.89
C GLY A 28 11.67 2.24 17.92
N ASN A 29 11.61 1.66 16.72
CA ASN A 29 12.64 1.78 15.70
C ASN A 29 12.23 2.87 14.72
N ASN A 30 12.93 4.01 14.72
CA ASN A 30 12.64 5.14 13.83
C ASN A 30 12.54 4.68 12.36
N PRO A 31 11.34 4.69 11.75
CA PRO A 31 11.18 4.19 10.39
C PRO A 31 11.65 5.21 9.37
N VAL A 32 12.20 4.72 8.25
CA VAL A 32 12.61 5.53 7.10
C VAL A 32 11.63 5.27 5.96
N LEU A 33 11.06 6.35 5.42
CA LEU A 33 10.33 6.33 4.15
C LEU A 33 11.32 6.51 3.01
N GLU A 34 11.34 5.58 2.08
CA GLU A 34 12.11 5.66 0.85
C GLU A 34 11.22 5.53 -0.37
N ILE A 35 11.48 6.34 -1.40
CA ILE A 35 10.82 6.25 -2.69
C ILE A 35 11.88 6.10 -3.77
N ARG A 36 11.78 5.02 -4.54
CA ARG A 36 12.72 4.61 -5.59
C ARG A 36 11.99 4.46 -6.92
N PRO A 37 12.67 4.63 -8.06
CA PRO A 37 12.11 4.21 -9.35
C PRO A 37 11.94 2.69 -9.37
N ALA A 38 10.86 2.22 -10.00
CA ALA A 38 10.60 0.81 -10.26
C ALA A 38 10.27 0.64 -11.74
N GLY A 39 11.30 0.76 -12.58
CA GLY A 39 11.13 0.94 -14.02
C GLY A 39 10.92 2.41 -14.41
N GLU A 40 10.46 2.64 -15.64
CA GLU A 40 10.15 3.98 -16.13
C GLU A 40 8.74 4.43 -15.74
N ASN A 41 7.82 3.50 -15.53
CA ASN A 41 6.40 3.76 -15.23
C ASN A 41 6.01 3.40 -13.79
N GLY A 42 6.96 2.99 -12.94
CA GLY A 42 6.71 2.63 -11.55
C GLY A 42 7.54 3.38 -10.52
N LEU A 43 7.02 3.44 -9.30
CA LEU A 43 7.72 3.83 -8.09
C LEU A 43 7.60 2.70 -7.05
N ARG A 44 8.69 2.44 -6.32
CA ARG A 44 8.70 1.60 -5.12
C ARG A 44 8.75 2.50 -3.89
N VAL A 45 7.75 2.39 -3.04
CA VAL A 45 7.58 3.09 -1.77
C VAL A 45 7.82 2.09 -0.65
N THR A 46 8.90 2.29 0.09
CA THR A 46 9.29 1.42 1.20
C THR A 46 9.26 2.22 2.50
N ILE A 47 8.63 1.69 3.54
CA ILE A 47 8.73 2.18 4.91
C ILE A 47 9.32 1.05 5.71
N MET A 48 10.46 1.28 6.36
CA MET A 48 11.17 0.22 7.06
C MET A 48 11.86 0.77 8.31
N PRO A 49 11.95 -0.01 9.41
CA PRO A 49 12.78 0.34 10.55
C PRO A 49 14.23 0.64 10.13
N GLU A 50 14.84 1.68 10.70
CA GLU A 50 16.26 2.00 10.47
C GLU A 50 17.19 0.82 10.81
N SER A 51 16.79 -0.04 11.76
CA SER A 51 17.52 -1.25 12.18
C SER A 51 17.74 -2.26 11.05
N GLU A 52 16.92 -2.26 10.00
CA GLU A 52 17.06 -3.14 8.85
C GLU A 52 18.14 -2.67 7.85
N GLY A 53 18.74 -1.49 8.09
CA GLY A 53 19.95 -1.04 7.41
C GLY A 53 19.80 -0.80 5.91
N GLY A 54 18.61 -0.40 5.45
CA GLY A 54 18.35 -0.09 4.03
C GLY A 54 18.31 -1.31 3.10
N LYS A 55 18.33 -2.53 3.65
CA LYS A 55 18.14 -3.75 2.85
C LYS A 55 16.69 -3.83 2.39
N LEU A 56 16.48 -3.64 1.10
CA LEU A 56 15.14 -3.74 0.51
C LEU A 56 14.58 -5.16 0.71
N PRO A 57 13.28 -5.30 1.06
CA PRO A 57 12.63 -6.59 1.07
C PRO A 57 12.77 -7.29 -0.28
N TRP A 58 12.98 -8.61 -0.26
CA TRP A 58 13.01 -9.38 -1.51
C TRP A 58 11.60 -9.42 -2.12
N SER A 59 11.50 -9.16 -3.43
CA SER A 59 10.23 -9.20 -4.17
C SER A 59 10.48 -9.80 -5.56
N PRO A 60 9.93 -10.99 -5.87
CA PRO A 60 10.22 -11.71 -7.12
C PRO A 60 9.56 -11.12 -8.37
N ALA A 61 8.66 -10.14 -8.23
CA ALA A 61 7.66 -9.80 -9.25
C ALA A 61 7.86 -8.41 -9.90
N VAL A 62 8.97 -7.72 -9.66
CA VAL A 62 9.26 -6.43 -10.30
C VAL A 62 10.75 -6.40 -10.62
N ASN A 63 11.11 -5.88 -11.79
CA ASN A 63 12.50 -5.73 -12.22
C ASN A 63 13.39 -5.26 -11.06
N GLU A 64 14.28 -6.15 -10.62
CA GLU A 64 15.21 -5.98 -9.51
C GLU A 64 16.26 -4.92 -9.88
N ASN A 65 15.83 -3.67 -9.98
CA ASN A 65 16.70 -2.50 -9.94
C ASN A 65 17.17 -2.26 -8.49
N VAL A 66 17.73 -3.31 -7.87
CA VAL A 66 18.24 -3.36 -6.49
C VAL A 66 19.37 -2.34 -6.27
N ALA A 67 19.90 -1.76 -7.34
CA ALA A 67 21.00 -0.80 -7.32
C ALA A 67 20.60 0.69 -7.51
N VAL A 68 19.31 1.04 -7.51
CA VAL A 68 18.90 2.44 -7.72
C VAL A 68 18.75 3.18 -6.38
N GLU A 69 19.58 4.20 -6.17
CA GLU A 69 19.51 5.14 -5.05
C GLU A 69 18.11 5.77 -4.89
N PRO A 70 17.68 6.11 -3.67
CA PRO A 70 16.34 6.59 -3.45
C PRO A 70 16.23 8.03 -3.96
N LEU A 71 15.12 8.32 -4.64
CA LEU A 71 14.76 9.69 -5.01
C LEU A 71 14.48 10.52 -3.76
N ILE A 72 13.85 9.87 -2.77
CA ILE A 72 13.50 10.44 -1.47
C ILE A 72 13.88 9.41 -0.43
N SER A 73 14.65 9.82 0.58
CA SER A 73 14.86 9.08 1.82
C SER A 73 14.58 10.02 2.99
N MET A 74 13.61 9.67 3.82
CA MET A 74 13.06 10.53 4.86
C MET A 74 12.87 9.72 6.14
N PRO A 75 13.76 9.84 7.14
CA PRO A 75 13.51 9.28 8.46
C PRO A 75 12.33 10.01 9.14
N ALA A 76 11.59 9.29 9.99
CA ALA A 76 10.61 9.90 10.86
C ALA A 76 11.27 10.89 11.86
N PRO A 77 10.58 11.96 12.29
CA PRO A 77 9.23 12.35 11.89
C PRO A 77 9.16 12.86 10.44
N TYR A 78 8.13 12.43 9.72
CA TYR A 78 7.94 12.84 8.32
C TYR A 78 7.56 14.31 8.21
N ARG A 79 7.87 14.91 7.07
CA ARG A 79 7.55 16.29 6.74
C ARG A 79 6.85 16.37 5.39
N ASN A 80 6.10 17.44 5.19
CA ASN A 80 5.54 17.73 3.87
C ASN A 80 6.67 17.94 2.86
N LEU A 81 6.55 17.35 1.68
CA LEU A 81 7.54 17.44 0.61
C LEU A 81 6.85 17.30 -0.73
N ASP A 82 7.09 18.25 -1.64
CA ASP A 82 6.82 18.09 -3.06
C ASP A 82 8.15 17.84 -3.79
N TYR A 83 8.18 16.83 -4.65
CA TYR A 83 9.38 16.39 -5.34
C TYR A 83 9.03 15.93 -6.76
N SER A 84 9.76 16.43 -7.76
CA SER A 84 9.57 16.07 -9.16
C SER A 84 10.80 15.33 -9.67
N SER A 85 10.61 14.18 -10.32
CA SER A 85 11.68 13.44 -10.97
C SER A 85 11.15 12.63 -12.15
N GLY A 86 11.84 12.75 -13.28
CA GLY A 86 11.45 12.10 -14.54
C GLY A 86 10.01 12.47 -14.93
N ARG A 87 9.13 11.47 -14.95
CA ARG A 87 7.71 11.62 -15.31
C ARG A 87 6.78 11.82 -14.11
N PHE A 88 7.30 11.79 -12.89
CA PHE A 88 6.50 11.80 -11.67
C PHE A 88 6.62 13.12 -10.92
N ASN A 89 5.48 13.58 -10.42
CA ASN A 89 5.39 14.57 -9.36
C ASN A 89 4.88 13.85 -8.11
N ILE A 90 5.67 13.86 -7.05
CA ILE A 90 5.40 13.17 -5.79
C ILE A 90 5.13 14.23 -4.72
N SER A 91 3.98 14.13 -4.06
CA SER A 91 3.63 14.97 -2.90
C SER A 91 3.47 14.10 -1.66
N ILE A 92 4.21 14.41 -0.61
CA ILE A 92 4.14 13.77 0.69
C ILE A 92 3.48 14.76 1.64
N LYS A 93 2.42 14.32 2.32
CA LYS A 93 1.87 14.99 3.50
C LYS A 93 2.19 14.15 4.73
N ALA A 94 2.63 14.79 5.81
CA ALA A 94 3.04 14.08 7.02
C ALA A 94 1.86 13.58 7.87
N GLU A 95 0.72 14.27 7.84
CA GLU A 95 -0.41 13.98 8.74
C GLU A 95 -1.77 14.06 8.02
N PRO A 96 -2.46 12.92 7.84
CA PRO A 96 -1.89 11.55 7.92
C PRO A 96 -0.83 11.35 6.83
N LEU A 97 0.13 10.42 7.04
CA LEU A 97 1.17 10.15 6.05
C LEU A 97 0.52 9.75 4.73
N THR A 98 0.59 10.63 3.75
CA THR A 98 -0.06 10.46 2.45
C THR A 98 0.94 10.74 1.34
N ILE A 99 1.10 9.79 0.44
CA ILE A 99 1.97 9.88 -0.72
C ILE A 99 1.07 9.94 -1.95
N THR A 100 1.06 11.09 -2.61
CA THR A 100 0.33 11.31 -3.86
C THR A 100 1.32 11.26 -5.01
N VAL A 101 1.08 10.36 -5.96
CA VAL A 101 1.88 10.23 -7.18
C VAL A 101 1.05 10.77 -8.34
N MET A 102 1.60 11.75 -9.05
CA MET A 102 1.02 12.34 -10.24
C MET A 102 1.96 12.13 -11.42
N ASN A 103 1.41 12.05 -12.62
CA ASN A 103 2.21 12.13 -13.84
C ASN A 103 2.64 13.59 -14.12
N LYS A 104 3.44 13.80 -15.18
CA LYS A 104 3.94 15.13 -15.58
C LYS A 104 2.83 16.09 -16.02
N GLU A 105 1.68 15.57 -16.46
CA GLU A 105 0.49 16.35 -16.81
C GLU A 105 -0.33 16.75 -15.57
N GLY A 106 0.07 16.34 -14.36
CA GLY A 106 -0.64 16.64 -13.12
C GLY A 106 -1.84 15.73 -12.85
N LYS A 107 -2.06 14.68 -13.66
CA LYS A 107 -3.07 13.66 -13.36
C LYS A 107 -2.57 12.82 -12.18
N VAL A 108 -3.39 12.69 -11.14
CA VAL A 108 -3.14 11.75 -10.04
C VAL A 108 -3.18 10.33 -10.59
N ILE A 109 -2.08 9.60 -10.44
CA ILE A 109 -2.00 8.16 -10.70
C ILE A 109 -2.64 7.44 -9.52
N GLN A 110 -2.16 7.74 -8.30
CA GLN A 110 -2.75 7.22 -7.08
C GLN A 110 -2.34 8.08 -5.88
N ALA A 111 -3.15 8.06 -4.82
CA ALA A 111 -2.78 8.58 -3.51
C ALA A 111 -2.91 7.44 -2.49
N VAL A 112 -1.86 7.23 -1.71
CA VAL A 112 -1.85 6.21 -0.66
C VAL A 112 -1.67 6.86 0.70
N THR A 113 -2.51 6.49 1.66
CA THR A 113 -2.49 7.04 3.03
C THR A 113 -2.26 5.90 4.00
N LEU A 114 -1.20 5.98 4.79
CA LEU A 114 -0.97 5.06 5.89
C LEU A 114 -1.78 5.48 7.10
N SER A 115 -2.56 4.55 7.64
CA SER A 115 -3.38 4.72 8.83
C SER A 115 -2.64 4.24 10.08
N SER A 116 -3.07 4.74 11.24
CA SER A 116 -2.48 4.40 12.54
C SER A 116 -2.61 2.92 12.92
N ASP A 117 -3.57 2.19 12.32
CA ASP A 117 -3.77 0.76 12.51
C ASP A 117 -2.83 -0.10 11.64
N GLY A 118 -1.96 0.55 10.85
CA GLY A 118 -1.06 -0.07 9.88
C GLY A 118 -1.72 -0.31 8.52
N SER A 119 -3.01 -0.05 8.33
CA SER A 119 -3.63 -0.20 7.01
C SER A 119 -3.20 0.90 6.05
N LEU A 120 -3.16 0.56 4.76
CA LEU A 120 -2.87 1.51 3.68
C LEU A 120 -4.12 1.72 2.85
N GLY A 121 -4.68 2.93 2.90
CA GLY A 121 -5.84 3.33 2.11
C GLY A 121 -5.42 3.91 0.76
N PHE A 122 -6.20 3.69 -0.28
CA PHE A 122 -5.98 4.23 -1.63
C PHE A 122 -7.29 4.61 -2.30
N ASN A 123 -7.23 5.46 -3.33
CA ASN A 123 -8.43 5.89 -4.03
C ASN A 123 -8.91 4.84 -5.04
N LEU A 124 -10.22 4.65 -5.07
CA LEU A 124 -10.94 3.95 -6.12
C LEU A 124 -11.77 4.94 -6.92
N ASP A 125 -12.23 4.48 -8.07
CA ASP A 125 -13.19 5.17 -8.90
C ASP A 125 -14.25 4.17 -9.40
N SER A 126 -15.13 4.61 -10.30
CA SER A 126 -16.20 3.77 -10.85
C SER A 126 -15.73 2.71 -11.86
N GLN A 127 -14.43 2.66 -12.20
CA GLN A 127 -13.90 1.73 -13.18
C GLN A 127 -13.50 0.39 -12.54
N PRO A 128 -13.54 -0.71 -13.31
CA PRO A 128 -13.14 -2.03 -12.82
C PRO A 128 -11.74 -2.08 -12.21
N VAL A 129 -11.58 -2.88 -11.17
CA VAL A 129 -10.29 -3.23 -10.55
C VAL A 129 -9.97 -4.69 -10.87
N LEU A 130 -8.85 -4.93 -11.56
CA LEU A 130 -8.40 -6.25 -11.98
C LEU A 130 -7.27 -6.77 -11.07
N GLY A 131 -6.87 -8.03 -11.29
CA GLY A 131 -5.69 -8.65 -10.67
C GLY A 131 -6.04 -9.70 -9.60
N MET A 132 -5.27 -9.69 -8.51
CA MET A 132 -5.35 -10.62 -7.38
C MET A 132 -4.92 -12.08 -7.66
N GLY A 133 -4.09 -12.30 -8.69
CA GLY A 133 -3.62 -13.62 -9.09
C GLY A 133 -4.45 -14.26 -10.22
N GLU A 134 -4.67 -15.58 -10.16
CA GLU A 134 -5.13 -16.39 -11.31
C GLU A 134 -6.54 -16.08 -11.82
N GLY A 135 -7.44 -15.54 -11.00
CA GLY A 135 -8.83 -15.35 -11.42
C GLY A 135 -9.83 -16.25 -10.69
N GLY A 136 -11.07 -16.24 -11.18
CA GLY A 136 -12.08 -17.22 -10.83
C GLY A 136 -13.46 -16.64 -10.57
N PRO A 137 -14.54 -17.45 -10.66
CA PRO A 137 -15.88 -16.99 -10.30
C PRO A 137 -15.98 -16.61 -8.83
N ARG A 138 -16.94 -15.73 -8.52
CA ARG A 138 -17.29 -15.38 -7.14
C ARG A 138 -17.86 -16.61 -6.42
N MET A 139 -17.56 -16.77 -5.13
CA MET A 139 -18.20 -17.84 -4.36
C MET A 139 -19.70 -17.66 -4.30
N GLY A 140 -20.39 -18.72 -4.67
CA GLY A 140 -21.82 -18.92 -4.54
C GLY A 140 -22.10 -20.42 -4.52
N ALA A 141 -23.36 -20.81 -4.36
CA ALA A 141 -23.77 -22.21 -4.33
C ALA A 141 -23.38 -22.97 -5.62
N ASP A 142 -23.36 -22.28 -6.76
CA ASP A 142 -23.07 -22.86 -8.08
C ASP A 142 -21.83 -22.25 -8.76
N TRP A 143 -20.85 -21.78 -7.98
CA TRP A 143 -19.69 -21.04 -8.49
C TRP A 143 -18.93 -21.72 -9.65
N LYS A 144 -19.00 -23.05 -9.78
CA LYS A 144 -18.34 -23.80 -10.87
C LYS A 144 -18.91 -23.48 -12.25
N ASN A 145 -20.16 -23.04 -12.31
CA ASN A 145 -20.87 -22.67 -13.53
C ASN A 145 -21.02 -21.15 -13.67
N GLU A 146 -20.59 -20.39 -12.67
CA GLU A 146 -20.64 -18.93 -12.70
C GLU A 146 -19.53 -18.34 -13.61
N PRO A 147 -19.76 -17.17 -14.21
CA PRO A 147 -18.74 -16.48 -14.99
C PRO A 147 -17.50 -16.14 -14.16
N ILE A 148 -16.34 -16.10 -14.83
CA ILE A 148 -15.10 -15.62 -14.22
C ILE A 148 -15.27 -14.15 -13.80
N GLU A 149 -14.93 -13.85 -12.55
CA GLU A 149 -14.91 -12.49 -12.03
C GLU A 149 -13.59 -11.81 -12.43
N PHE A 150 -13.68 -10.80 -13.30
CA PHE A 150 -12.54 -9.94 -13.64
C PHE A 150 -12.49 -8.70 -12.75
N ASP A 151 -13.64 -8.03 -12.54
CA ASP A 151 -13.73 -6.90 -11.63
C ASP A 151 -13.83 -7.37 -10.17
N ARG A 152 -12.87 -6.94 -9.36
CA ARG A 152 -12.73 -7.34 -7.95
C ARG A 152 -13.42 -6.38 -6.98
N SER A 153 -13.98 -5.29 -7.47
CA SER A 153 -14.61 -4.24 -6.66
C SER A 153 -15.79 -4.74 -5.81
N GLY A 154 -16.15 -3.99 -4.76
CA GLY A 154 -17.37 -4.18 -3.98
C GLY A 154 -17.32 -5.27 -2.90
N ARG A 155 -16.13 -5.78 -2.54
CA ARG A 155 -16.00 -6.81 -1.49
C ARG A 155 -14.63 -6.87 -0.82
N MET A 156 -14.60 -7.58 0.31
CA MET A 156 -13.38 -7.98 1.01
C MET A 156 -12.76 -9.21 0.35
N HIS A 157 -11.42 -9.23 0.29
CA HIS A 157 -10.59 -10.33 -0.20
C HIS A 157 -9.56 -10.71 0.86
N ASN A 158 -9.75 -11.86 1.50
CA ASN A 158 -8.91 -12.31 2.63
C ASN A 158 -7.52 -12.82 2.21
N MET A 159 -7.22 -12.81 0.90
CA MET A 159 -5.94 -13.24 0.32
C MET A 159 -5.44 -14.58 0.90
N ILE A 160 -6.32 -15.58 0.86
CA ILE A 160 -6.02 -16.95 1.31
C ILE A 160 -5.84 -17.83 0.07
N PRO A 161 -4.68 -18.48 -0.09
CA PRO A 161 -4.44 -19.48 -1.13
C PRO A 161 -5.45 -20.63 -1.04
N ARG A 162 -5.93 -21.11 -2.20
CA ARG A 162 -6.90 -22.20 -2.23
C ARG A 162 -6.51 -23.31 -3.21
N TRP A 163 -6.47 -24.54 -2.71
CA TRP A 163 -6.28 -25.74 -3.50
C TRP A 163 -7.64 -26.30 -3.96
N GLN A 164 -8.18 -25.77 -5.05
CA GLN A 164 -9.29 -26.42 -5.77
C GLN A 164 -9.03 -26.46 -7.28
N ALA A 165 -9.50 -27.54 -7.92
CA ALA A 165 -9.15 -27.91 -9.30
C ALA A 165 -9.75 -27.01 -10.38
N ASN A 166 -10.78 -26.24 -10.05
CA ASN A 166 -11.50 -25.39 -11.00
C ASN A 166 -11.35 -23.95 -10.51
N ALA A 167 -10.78 -23.08 -11.34
CA ALA A 167 -10.48 -21.65 -11.18
C ALA A 167 -11.25 -20.89 -10.06
N TYR A 168 -11.07 -21.21 -8.79
CA TYR A 168 -11.72 -20.52 -7.68
C TYR A 168 -10.68 -19.87 -6.80
N GLY A 169 -10.69 -18.54 -6.83
CA GLY A 169 -9.62 -17.76 -6.24
C GLY A 169 -8.29 -18.08 -6.89
N SER A 170 -7.26 -17.38 -6.45
CA SER A 170 -5.91 -17.72 -6.88
C SER A 170 -5.38 -18.86 -6.02
N ARG A 171 -4.79 -19.90 -6.64
CA ARG A 171 -3.91 -20.84 -5.91
C ARG A 171 -2.73 -20.11 -5.29
N ASN A 172 -2.35 -18.97 -5.86
CA ASN A 172 -1.32 -18.07 -5.39
C ASN A 172 -1.82 -16.61 -5.43
N PRO A 173 -2.61 -16.15 -4.45
CA PRO A 173 -3.12 -14.78 -4.44
C PRO A 173 -1.96 -13.80 -4.39
N VAL A 174 -1.97 -12.85 -5.32
CA VAL A 174 -0.95 -11.81 -5.42
C VAL A 174 -1.62 -10.48 -5.10
N PRO A 175 -1.17 -9.68 -4.13
CA PRO A 175 -1.75 -8.37 -3.80
C PRO A 175 -1.38 -7.31 -4.85
N LEU A 176 -1.60 -7.64 -6.12
CA LEU A 176 -1.53 -6.78 -7.29
C LEU A 176 -2.95 -6.38 -7.69
N LEU A 177 -3.21 -5.08 -7.69
CA LEU A 177 -4.42 -4.46 -8.20
C LEU A 177 -4.10 -3.62 -9.43
N ILE A 178 -4.96 -3.69 -10.43
CA ILE A 178 -4.84 -2.88 -11.64
C ILE A 178 -6.17 -2.15 -11.83
N GLY A 179 -6.19 -0.85 -11.57
CA GLY A 179 -7.33 0.00 -11.87
C GLY A 179 -7.35 0.34 -13.35
N THR A 180 -8.46 0.04 -14.02
CA THR A 180 -8.62 0.26 -15.47
C THR A 180 -8.64 1.75 -15.87
N SER A 181 -8.63 2.66 -14.89
CA SER A 181 -8.45 4.11 -15.08
C SER A 181 -6.97 4.57 -15.21
N GLY A 182 -6.01 3.64 -15.12
CA GLY A 182 -4.59 3.88 -15.44
C GLY A 182 -3.64 3.84 -14.25
N TRP A 183 -3.93 3.03 -13.22
CA TRP A 183 -3.02 2.80 -12.09
C TRP A 183 -2.88 1.31 -11.76
N ALA A 184 -1.78 0.95 -11.10
CA ALA A 184 -1.65 -0.35 -10.44
C ALA A 184 -0.90 -0.22 -9.12
N LEU A 185 -1.24 -1.11 -8.18
CA LEU A 185 -0.65 -1.21 -6.86
C LEU A 185 -0.23 -2.65 -6.60
N LEU A 186 1.01 -2.87 -6.16
CA LEU A 186 1.48 -4.18 -5.70
C LEU A 186 2.09 -4.04 -4.30
N VAL A 187 1.54 -4.76 -3.33
CA VAL A 187 2.14 -4.83 -1.98
C VAL A 187 3.09 -6.02 -1.92
N ALA A 188 4.40 -5.77 -1.89
CA ALA A 188 5.39 -6.84 -1.77
C ALA A 188 5.50 -7.36 -0.32
N THR A 189 5.40 -6.46 0.65
CA THR A 189 5.33 -6.82 2.08
C THR A 189 4.60 -5.70 2.85
N PRO A 190 3.84 -6.00 3.91
CA PRO A 190 3.54 -7.33 4.45
C PRO A 190 2.55 -8.09 3.57
N TRP A 191 2.25 -9.33 3.94
CA TRP A 191 1.05 -9.98 3.40
C TRP A 191 -0.18 -9.19 3.83
N VAL A 192 -1.09 -8.91 2.90
CA VAL A 192 -2.27 -8.08 3.14
C VAL A 192 -3.54 -8.79 2.71
N GLU A 193 -4.64 -8.49 3.41
CA GLU A 193 -5.99 -8.62 2.89
C GLU A 193 -6.36 -7.35 2.12
N VAL A 194 -7.31 -7.43 1.18
CA VAL A 194 -7.74 -6.30 0.35
C VAL A 194 -9.22 -6.02 0.56
N ASP A 195 -9.54 -4.86 1.12
CA ASP A 195 -10.91 -4.38 1.28
C ASP A 195 -11.26 -3.41 0.14
N LEU A 196 -12.22 -3.80 -0.70
CA LEU A 196 -12.79 -2.98 -1.77
C LEU A 196 -14.30 -2.79 -1.57
N THR A 197 -14.80 -2.87 -0.35
CA THR A 197 -16.24 -2.74 -0.06
C THR A 197 -16.78 -1.33 -0.28
N ASP A 198 -15.94 -0.30 -0.09
CA ASP A 198 -16.26 1.09 -0.39
C ASP A 198 -15.97 1.41 -1.87
N SER A 199 -16.86 2.15 -2.53
CA SER A 199 -16.76 2.44 -3.96
C SER A 199 -15.73 3.53 -4.32
N GLY A 200 -15.29 4.33 -3.34
CA GLY A 200 -14.33 5.41 -3.53
C GLY A 200 -12.97 5.17 -2.87
N LYS A 201 -12.86 4.16 -1.99
CA LYS A 201 -11.63 3.85 -1.26
C LYS A 201 -11.40 2.35 -1.12
N GLY A 202 -10.18 1.92 -1.43
CA GLY A 202 -9.69 0.60 -1.10
C GLY A 202 -8.76 0.63 0.10
N ARG A 203 -8.58 -0.51 0.77
CA ARG A 203 -7.61 -0.66 1.85
C ARG A 203 -6.82 -1.96 1.69
N PHE A 204 -5.50 -1.85 1.82
CA PHE A 204 -4.66 -2.99 2.16
C PHE A 204 -4.57 -3.10 3.67
N ILE A 205 -4.95 -4.27 4.21
CA ILE A 205 -4.98 -4.53 5.64
C ILE A 205 -3.90 -5.57 5.93
N PRO A 206 -2.82 -5.24 6.66
CA PRO A 206 -1.81 -6.21 7.05
C PRO A 206 -2.44 -7.41 7.72
N TRP A 207 -2.13 -8.58 7.21
CA TRP A 207 -2.52 -9.82 7.86
C TRP A 207 -1.77 -9.93 9.18
N LYS A 208 -2.51 -10.07 10.27
CA LYS A 208 -1.95 -10.33 11.60
C LYS A 208 -2.05 -11.82 11.89
N PHE A 209 -0.97 -12.39 12.38
CA PHE A 209 -0.98 -13.78 12.83
C PHE A 209 -1.92 -13.93 14.03
N PRO A 210 -2.84 -14.91 14.05
CA PRO A 210 -3.77 -15.11 15.17
C PRO A 210 -3.13 -15.66 16.46
N GLY A 211 -1.80 -15.77 16.55
CA GLY A 211 -1.10 -16.00 17.82
C GLY A 211 -1.00 -17.45 18.29
N VAL A 212 -1.18 -18.45 17.43
CA VAL A 212 -0.94 -19.86 17.81
C VAL A 212 0.54 -20.21 17.69
N ALA A 213 1.30 -19.90 18.75
CA ALA A 213 2.65 -20.41 18.93
C ALA A 213 2.58 -21.87 19.38
N SER A 214 2.56 -22.83 18.45
CA SER A 214 2.80 -24.23 18.79
C SER A 214 3.02 -25.07 17.55
N ASP A 215 4.14 -25.79 17.50
CA ASP A 215 4.46 -26.85 16.54
C ASP A 215 3.54 -28.09 16.64
N SER A 216 2.33 -27.95 17.18
CA SER A 216 1.27 -28.97 17.15
C SER A 216 0.04 -28.41 16.44
N ILE A 217 0.21 -28.17 15.15
CA ILE A 217 -0.84 -27.73 14.25
C ILE A 217 -1.68 -28.95 13.85
N ASP A 218 -2.84 -29.11 14.51
CA ASP A 218 -3.91 -29.98 14.02
C ASP A 218 -4.27 -29.58 12.58
N GLY A 219 -4.60 -30.53 11.70
CA GLY A 219 -4.76 -30.32 10.24
C GLY A 219 -5.77 -29.24 9.77
N ARG A 220 -6.49 -28.59 10.70
CA ARG A 220 -7.31 -27.40 10.47
C ARG A 220 -6.52 -26.09 10.51
N GLU A 221 -5.51 -25.98 11.37
CA GLU A 221 -4.67 -24.79 11.49
C GLU A 221 -3.64 -24.69 10.36
N THR A 222 -3.21 -25.82 9.78
CA THR A 222 -2.35 -25.86 8.59
C THR A 222 -3.03 -25.16 7.40
N ARG A 223 -4.37 -25.19 7.34
CA ARG A 223 -5.17 -24.48 6.32
C ARG A 223 -5.20 -22.97 6.51
N MET A 224 -4.96 -22.47 7.73
CA MET A 224 -4.98 -21.02 8.04
C MET A 224 -3.68 -20.30 7.65
N ILE A 225 -2.59 -21.05 7.44
CA ILE A 225 -1.26 -20.55 7.07
C ILE A 225 -0.88 -20.98 5.64
N GLN A 226 -1.61 -21.92 5.03
CA GLN A 226 -1.32 -22.46 3.69
C GLN A 226 -1.09 -21.35 2.65
N GLY A 227 0.17 -21.24 2.20
CA GLY A 227 0.68 -20.29 1.21
C GLY A 227 0.76 -18.82 1.65
N ARG A 228 0.57 -18.53 2.94
CA ARG A 228 0.98 -17.26 3.56
C ARG A 228 2.46 -17.33 3.94
N PRO A 229 3.19 -16.21 4.02
CA PRO A 229 4.58 -16.22 4.47
C PRO A 229 4.72 -16.88 5.85
N PRO A 230 5.83 -17.60 6.13
CA PRO A 230 6.13 -18.06 7.48
C PRO A 230 6.05 -16.91 8.48
N VAL A 231 5.47 -17.15 9.66
CA VAL A 231 5.35 -16.12 10.71
C VAL A 231 6.74 -15.58 11.11
N THR A 232 7.75 -16.44 11.10
CA THR A 232 9.15 -16.06 11.37
C THR A 232 9.78 -15.18 10.28
N ALA A 233 9.14 -15.07 9.12
CA ALA A 233 9.58 -14.23 8.01
C ALA A 233 8.83 -12.88 7.93
N THR A 234 7.83 -12.64 8.78
CA THR A 234 7.17 -11.33 8.86
C THR A 234 7.96 -10.38 9.76
N VAL A 235 8.30 -9.21 9.24
CA VAL A 235 8.92 -8.13 10.03
C VAL A 235 7.90 -7.04 10.26
N GLU A 236 7.62 -6.76 11.53
CA GLU A 236 6.66 -5.73 11.90
C GLU A 236 7.19 -4.33 11.55
N GLY A 237 6.29 -3.46 11.08
CA GLY A 237 6.62 -2.08 10.72
C GLY A 237 7.26 -1.91 9.33
N ILE A 238 7.41 -2.99 8.54
CA ILE A 238 7.81 -2.90 7.13
C ILE A 238 6.57 -2.79 6.24
N PHE A 239 6.59 -1.82 5.34
CA PHE A 239 5.76 -1.75 4.15
C PHE A 239 6.61 -1.59 2.91
N ASP A 240 6.25 -2.30 1.86
CA ASP A 240 6.87 -2.19 0.56
C ASP A 240 5.80 -2.28 -0.52
N LEU A 241 5.54 -1.13 -1.15
CA LEU A 241 4.47 -0.92 -2.11
C LEU A 241 5.05 -0.46 -3.43
N PHE A 242 4.57 -1.01 -4.53
CA PHE A 242 4.81 -0.49 -5.86
C PHE A 242 3.58 0.24 -6.36
N ILE A 243 3.79 1.39 -6.99
CA ILE A 243 2.76 2.23 -7.63
C ILE A 243 3.16 2.40 -9.08
N PHE A 244 2.29 2.00 -10.01
CA PHE A 244 2.54 2.10 -11.45
C PHE A 244 1.53 3.00 -12.15
N ASP A 245 2.02 3.78 -13.11
CA ASP A 245 1.20 4.39 -14.16
C ASP A 245 0.92 3.35 -15.25
N THR A 246 -0.34 2.94 -15.38
CA THR A 246 -0.75 1.90 -16.35
C THR A 246 -1.45 2.49 -17.56
N SER A 247 -1.30 3.80 -17.81
CA SER A 247 -1.82 4.46 -19.00
C SER A 247 -1.34 3.82 -20.31
N ASN A 248 -0.20 3.11 -20.28
CA ASN A 248 0.22 2.18 -21.32
C ASN A 248 0.32 0.75 -20.74
N PRO A 249 -0.71 -0.10 -20.93
CA PRO A 249 -0.72 -1.44 -20.37
C PRO A 249 0.42 -2.34 -20.84
N LEU A 250 0.91 -2.16 -22.07
CA LEU A 250 2.03 -2.97 -22.59
C LEU A 250 3.33 -2.69 -21.83
N GLU A 251 3.65 -1.42 -21.61
CA GLU A 251 4.85 -1.03 -20.87
C GLU A 251 4.74 -1.41 -19.39
N PHE A 252 3.57 -1.21 -18.78
CA PHE A 252 3.32 -1.69 -17.43
C PHE A 252 3.57 -3.20 -17.29
N MET A 253 3.02 -4.01 -18.20
CA MET A 253 3.20 -5.46 -18.13
C MET A 253 4.67 -5.88 -18.28
N LYS A 254 5.46 -5.20 -19.12
CA LYS A 254 6.91 -5.45 -19.24
C LYS A 254 7.67 -5.13 -17.94
N GLU A 255 7.27 -4.09 -17.20
CA GLU A 255 7.92 -3.73 -15.93
C GLU A 255 7.54 -4.69 -14.79
N LEU A 256 6.33 -5.25 -14.85
CA LEU A 256 5.81 -6.23 -13.90
C LEU A 256 6.33 -7.66 -14.18
N SER A 257 6.53 -8.05 -15.44
CA SER A 257 7.03 -9.39 -15.79
C SER A 257 8.48 -9.32 -16.25
N VAL A 258 9.41 -9.74 -15.39
CA VAL A 258 10.81 -9.96 -15.76
C VAL A 258 10.97 -11.33 -16.42
#